data_AF-A0A7V9BSE8-F1
#
_entry.id   AF-A0A7V9BSE8-F1
#
_cell.length_a   1.000
_cell.length_b   1.000
_cell.length_c   1.000
_cell.angle_alpha   90.00
_cell.angle_beta   90.00
_cell.angle_gamma   90.00
#
_symmetry.space_group_name_H-M   'P 1'
#
loop_
_entity.id
_entity.type
_entity.pdbx_description
1 polymer ?
#
loop_
_entity_poly.entity_id
_entity_poly.type
_entity_poly.pdbx_seq_one_letter_code
_entity_poly.pdbx_strand_id
1 'polypeptide(L)'
;MLDVNYFDELRIGLATGDQIRTWSNGEVKKPETINYRTLKPEKDGLFCEKIFGPTKDWECYCGKYKRVRFKGIICERCGVEVTRAKVRRERMGHIELAAPVTHIWYFKGVPSRLGYLLDIAPKNLEKVIYFAASICTAVDDAKRHKDLPRLEEDVQREIARIESERDQRLDEILKETEARLEEMEGRKARSSEKTAARNQSERQRKEVTERGARRIDELKATFDTFKSLEVRYIEDNEVIWRELKDRFGDYFRGGMGAESIKDLLSSLDLRAEEEFLREQIKTAKGQKRQRAIKRLKVVAPFSDPTKKNTPLGMVLDCVPVIPPDLRPMVQLDGGRFATSDLNDLYRRVINRNNRLKRLLDLGAPEIIVNNEKRMLQEAVDALFDNGRRGRPVTGPGNRPLKSLSDMLKGKQGRFRQNLLGKRVDYSGRSVIVSGPKLKLHQCGLPKQMALELFKPFVMKRLVDLGHAQNIKSAKRMVERSRPQVWDVLEEIIHEHPVLLNRAPTLHRLGIQAFEPILVEGKAIQIHPLVCVA
;
A
#
# COMPACT_ATOMS: atom_id res chain seq x y z
N MET A 1 -15.60 12.41 -24.15
CA MET A 1 -14.58 12.86 -23.17
C MET A 1 -15.21 14.01 -22.42
N LEU A 2 -15.31 13.90 -21.09
CA LEU A 2 -15.70 15.04 -20.25
C LEU A 2 -14.66 16.16 -20.45
N ASP A 3 -15.12 17.39 -20.66
CA ASP A 3 -14.23 18.55 -20.69
C ASP A 3 -13.68 18.74 -19.27
N VAL A 4 -12.38 18.48 -19.09
CA VAL A 4 -11.72 18.45 -17.78
C VAL A 4 -11.74 19.84 -17.11
N ASN A 5 -12.08 20.90 -17.86
CA ASN A 5 -12.11 22.26 -17.36
C ASN A 5 -13.47 22.68 -16.75
N TYR A 6 -14.53 21.89 -16.94
CA TYR A 6 -15.87 22.18 -16.40
C TYR A 6 -16.35 21.02 -15.52
N PHE A 7 -16.06 21.09 -14.23
CA PHE A 7 -16.62 20.21 -13.21
C PHE A 7 -16.96 21.01 -11.94
N ASP A 8 -18.12 20.73 -11.34
CA ASP A 8 -18.56 21.43 -10.12
C ASP A 8 -17.91 20.83 -8.87
N GLU A 9 -17.76 19.51 -8.83
CA GLU A 9 -17.28 18.79 -7.65
C GLU A 9 -16.31 17.66 -8.00
N LEU A 10 -15.38 17.37 -7.09
CA LEU A 10 -14.49 16.21 -7.14
C LEU A 10 -14.71 15.32 -5.92
N ARG A 11 -15.24 14.12 -6.15
CA ARG A 11 -15.52 13.15 -5.08
C ARG A 11 -14.40 12.12 -4.94
N ILE A 12 -14.05 11.80 -3.70
CA ILE A 12 -13.17 10.68 -3.34
C ILE A 12 -13.93 9.64 -2.50
N GLY A 13 -13.65 8.36 -2.72
CA GLY A 13 -14.29 7.24 -2.03
C GLY A 13 -13.37 6.03 -1.95
N LEU A 14 -13.83 4.98 -1.27
CA LEU A 14 -13.12 3.70 -1.22
C LEU A 14 -13.27 2.97 -2.55
N ALA A 15 -12.19 2.32 -2.99
CA ALA A 15 -12.20 1.46 -4.16
C ALA A 15 -12.45 0.01 -3.72
N THR A 16 -13.51 -0.60 -4.20
CA THR A 16 -13.77 -2.04 -4.04
C THR A 16 -12.95 -2.87 -5.04
N GLY A 17 -12.82 -4.17 -4.79
CA GLY A 17 -12.12 -5.07 -5.71
C GLY A 17 -12.69 -5.02 -7.15
N ASP A 18 -14.02 -4.98 -7.28
CA ASP A 18 -14.69 -4.93 -8.59
C ASP A 18 -14.43 -3.62 -9.33
N GLN A 19 -14.37 -2.49 -8.61
CA GLN A 19 -14.01 -1.21 -9.20
C GLN A 19 -12.56 -1.21 -9.70
N ILE A 20 -11.63 -1.79 -8.94
CA ILE A 20 -10.22 -1.92 -9.34
C ILE A 20 -10.10 -2.79 -10.60
N ARG A 21 -10.83 -3.91 -10.67
CA ARG A 21 -10.89 -4.76 -11.87
C ARG A 21 -11.46 -4.02 -13.08
N THR A 22 -12.47 -3.18 -12.88
CA THR A 22 -13.07 -2.36 -13.95
C THR A 22 -12.08 -1.35 -14.52
N TRP A 23 -11.20 -0.77 -13.71
CA TRP A 23 -10.17 0.14 -14.19
C TRP A 23 -9.00 -0.57 -14.87
N SER A 24 -8.85 -1.87 -14.63
CA SER A 24 -7.68 -2.61 -15.07
C SER A 24 -7.81 -3.07 -16.51
N ASN A 25 -6.71 -2.94 -17.26
CA ASN A 25 -6.56 -3.50 -18.59
C ASN A 25 -5.94 -4.92 -18.59
N GLY A 26 -5.68 -5.50 -17.42
CA GLY A 26 -5.15 -6.86 -17.28
C GLY A 26 -4.40 -7.12 -15.97
N GLU A 27 -4.30 -8.40 -15.61
CA GLU A 27 -3.60 -8.88 -14.42
C GLU A 27 -2.08 -8.95 -14.68
N VAL A 28 -1.28 -8.39 -13.77
CA VAL A 28 0.18 -8.53 -13.76
C VAL A 28 0.55 -9.79 -12.97
N LYS A 29 0.88 -10.86 -13.70
CA LYS A 29 1.20 -12.18 -13.11
C LYS A 29 2.68 -12.34 -12.79
N LYS A 30 3.54 -11.66 -13.55
CA LYS A 30 4.98 -11.92 -13.57
C LYS A 30 5.78 -10.80 -12.89
N PRO A 31 6.77 -11.12 -12.04
CA PRO A 31 7.62 -10.12 -11.38
C PRO A 31 8.64 -9.47 -12.34
N GLU A 32 8.83 -10.03 -13.53
CA GLU A 32 9.77 -9.55 -14.52
C GLU A 32 9.38 -8.17 -15.08
N THR A 33 10.39 -7.43 -15.54
CA THR A 33 10.23 -6.06 -16.05
C THR A 33 10.48 -6.01 -17.55
N ILE A 34 11.74 -5.94 -17.96
CA ILE A 34 12.18 -5.95 -19.35
C ILE A 34 13.26 -7.02 -19.52
N ASN A 35 13.37 -7.51 -20.75
CA ASN A 35 14.46 -8.39 -21.13
C ASN A 35 15.75 -7.59 -21.28
N TYR A 36 16.82 -7.98 -20.58
CA TYR A 36 18.09 -7.24 -20.61
C TYR A 36 18.80 -7.27 -21.98
N ARG A 37 18.52 -8.27 -22.84
CA ARG A 37 19.13 -8.38 -24.18
C ARG A 37 18.36 -7.58 -25.22
N THR A 38 17.04 -7.76 -25.26
CA THR A 38 16.20 -7.16 -26.31
C THR A 38 15.66 -5.79 -25.93
N LEU A 39 15.78 -5.40 -24.66
CA LEU A 39 15.19 -4.19 -24.07
C LEU A 39 13.66 -4.12 -24.20
N LYS A 40 13.03 -5.23 -24.60
CA LYS A 40 11.58 -5.33 -24.72
C LYS A 40 10.94 -5.72 -23.39
N PRO A 41 9.74 -5.19 -23.07
CA PRO A 41 8.98 -5.63 -21.90
C PRO A 41 8.68 -7.12 -21.93
N GLU A 42 8.76 -7.78 -20.78
CA GLU A 42 8.34 -9.18 -20.65
C GLU A 42 6.80 -9.28 -20.65
N LYS A 43 6.28 -10.37 -21.24
CA LYS A 43 4.83 -10.62 -21.27
C LYS A 43 4.31 -10.91 -19.87
N ASP A 44 3.13 -10.38 -19.55
CA ASP A 44 2.45 -10.45 -18.25
C ASP A 44 3.24 -9.85 -17.07
N GLY A 45 4.36 -9.19 -17.35
CA GLY A 45 5.21 -8.50 -16.37
C GLY A 45 4.79 -7.06 -16.09
N LEU A 46 5.58 -6.37 -15.27
CA LEU A 46 5.31 -5.01 -14.80
C LEU A 46 5.28 -3.94 -15.91
N PHE A 47 5.83 -4.21 -17.09
CA PHE A 47 5.85 -3.29 -18.23
C PHE A 47 5.10 -3.83 -19.45
N CYS A 48 4.36 -4.94 -19.28
CA CYS A 48 3.70 -5.68 -20.35
C CYS A 48 2.88 -4.77 -21.29
N GLU A 49 3.20 -4.81 -22.59
CA GLU A 49 2.52 -3.99 -23.59
C GLU A 49 1.06 -4.39 -23.82
N LYS A 50 0.72 -5.66 -23.56
CA LYS A 50 -0.66 -6.17 -23.69
C LYS A 50 -1.59 -5.47 -22.69
N ILE A 51 -1.10 -5.19 -21.49
CA ILE A 51 -1.86 -4.59 -20.39
C ILE A 51 -1.81 -3.06 -20.51
N PHE A 52 -0.61 -2.49 -20.53
CA PHE A 52 -0.42 -1.04 -20.40
C PHE A 52 -0.44 -0.28 -21.74
N GLY A 53 -0.36 -0.99 -22.88
CA GLY A 53 -0.27 -0.41 -24.21
C GLY A 53 1.15 -0.41 -24.80
N PRO A 54 1.31 -0.01 -26.07
CA PRO A 54 2.56 -0.18 -26.82
C PRO A 54 3.66 0.78 -26.37
N THR A 55 4.92 0.33 -26.37
CA THR A 55 6.07 1.19 -26.00
C THR A 55 6.36 2.25 -27.06
N LYS A 56 6.09 1.95 -28.33
CA LYS A 56 6.27 2.85 -29.47
C LYS A 56 4.92 3.16 -30.10
N ASP A 57 4.77 4.38 -30.61
CA ASP A 57 3.54 4.80 -31.27
C ASP A 57 3.20 3.89 -32.46
N TRP A 58 1.99 3.34 -32.45
CA TRP A 58 1.44 2.53 -33.54
C TRP A 58 2.24 1.27 -33.89
N GLU A 59 2.96 0.69 -32.92
CA GLU A 59 3.71 -0.56 -33.08
C GLU A 59 3.30 -1.57 -32.01
N CYS A 60 2.91 -2.78 -32.44
CA CYS A 60 2.66 -3.89 -31.51
C CYS A 60 3.95 -4.62 -31.13
N TYR A 61 3.96 -5.32 -29.98
CA TYR A 61 5.11 -6.06 -29.43
C TYR A 61 5.86 -6.95 -30.43
N CYS A 62 5.10 -7.75 -31.21
CA CYS A 62 5.65 -8.71 -32.16
C CYS A 62 6.07 -8.07 -33.50
N GLY A 63 5.69 -6.82 -33.75
CA GLY A 63 5.99 -6.12 -35.00
C GLY A 63 5.11 -6.50 -36.21
N LYS A 64 4.08 -7.35 -36.06
CA LYS A 64 3.10 -7.70 -37.13
C LYS A 64 2.40 -6.45 -37.66
N TYR A 65 1.86 -5.64 -36.75
CA TYR A 65 1.22 -4.37 -37.06
C TYR A 65 2.12 -3.21 -36.68
N LYS A 66 2.42 -2.38 -37.68
CA LYS A 66 3.19 -1.13 -37.57
C LYS A 66 2.52 -0.05 -38.42
N ARG A 67 2.61 1.21 -37.97
CA ARG A 67 2.07 2.44 -38.60
C ARG A 67 0.61 2.70 -38.25
N VAL A 68 0.23 3.97 -38.44
CA VAL A 68 -1.08 4.56 -38.07
C VAL A 68 -2.28 3.87 -38.73
N ARG A 69 -2.10 3.24 -39.90
CA ARG A 69 -3.18 2.58 -40.65
C ARG A 69 -3.89 1.47 -39.88
N PHE A 70 -3.23 0.85 -38.90
CA PHE A 70 -3.80 -0.23 -38.08
C PHE A 70 -4.33 0.26 -36.73
N LYS A 71 -4.64 1.55 -36.61
CA LYS A 71 -5.16 2.16 -35.38
C LYS A 71 -6.35 1.38 -34.82
N GLY A 72 -6.27 1.02 -33.54
CA GLY A 72 -7.35 0.35 -32.81
C GLY A 72 -7.42 -1.16 -33.00
N ILE A 73 -6.59 -1.74 -33.88
CA ILE A 73 -6.54 -3.20 -34.05
C ILE A 73 -5.79 -3.83 -32.87
N ILE A 74 -6.39 -4.84 -32.26
CA ILE A 74 -5.75 -5.71 -31.26
C ILE A 74 -5.02 -6.82 -32.00
N CYS A 75 -3.71 -6.95 -31.79
CA CYS A 75 -2.92 -7.94 -32.50
C CYS A 75 -3.27 -9.38 -32.06
N GLU A 76 -3.68 -10.26 -32.97
CA GLU A 76 -3.97 -11.68 -32.68
C GLU A 76 -2.77 -12.44 -32.09
N ARG A 77 -1.54 -12.06 -32.46
CA ARG A 77 -0.32 -12.80 -32.07
C ARG A 77 0.24 -12.39 -30.70
N CYS A 78 0.11 -11.12 -30.33
CA CYS A 78 0.66 -10.60 -29.07
C CYS A 78 -0.37 -9.94 -28.15
N GLY A 79 -1.61 -9.75 -28.58
CA GLY A 79 -2.69 -9.11 -27.83
C GLY A 79 -2.53 -7.61 -27.59
N VAL A 80 -1.52 -6.97 -28.20
CA VAL A 80 -1.26 -5.54 -28.01
C VAL A 80 -2.12 -4.73 -28.96
N GLU A 81 -2.80 -3.73 -28.41
CA GLU A 81 -3.57 -2.75 -29.17
C GLU A 81 -2.64 -1.71 -29.83
N VAL A 82 -2.86 -1.46 -31.11
CA VAL A 82 -2.08 -0.49 -31.89
C VAL A 82 -2.64 0.92 -31.65
N THR A 83 -2.03 1.62 -30.71
CA THR A 83 -2.40 2.99 -30.31
C THR A 83 -1.14 3.84 -30.03
N ARG A 84 -1.31 5.08 -29.55
CA ARG A 84 -0.19 5.92 -29.11
C ARG A 84 0.37 5.41 -27.78
N ALA A 85 1.68 5.50 -27.59
CA ALA A 85 2.36 5.12 -26.35
C ALA A 85 1.87 5.94 -25.14
N LYS A 86 1.27 7.12 -25.36
CA LYS A 86 0.67 7.97 -24.32
C LYS A 86 -0.31 7.22 -23.39
N VAL A 87 -1.00 6.18 -23.88
CA VAL A 87 -1.92 5.39 -23.06
C VAL A 87 -1.21 4.70 -21.88
N ARG A 88 0.12 4.48 -21.96
CA ARG A 88 0.95 3.91 -20.87
C ARG A 88 1.08 4.81 -19.64
N ARG A 89 0.57 6.05 -19.72
CA ARG A 89 0.43 6.98 -18.59
C ARG A 89 -0.94 6.90 -17.90
N GLU A 90 -1.91 6.25 -18.54
CA GLU A 90 -3.33 6.29 -18.15
C GLU A 90 -3.88 4.90 -17.82
N ARG A 91 -3.45 3.85 -18.51
CA ARG A 91 -3.91 2.46 -18.32
C ARG A 91 -3.38 1.83 -17.04
N MET A 92 -4.27 1.36 -16.18
CA MET A 92 -3.91 0.68 -14.94
C MET A 92 -3.88 -0.85 -15.12
N GLY A 93 -3.02 -1.50 -14.36
CA GLY A 93 -3.03 -2.95 -14.18
C GLY A 93 -3.63 -3.30 -12.82
N HIS A 94 -3.79 -4.59 -12.53
CA HIS A 94 -4.05 -5.06 -11.17
C HIS A 94 -3.26 -6.34 -10.89
N ILE A 95 -3.15 -6.69 -9.61
CA ILE A 95 -2.63 -7.97 -9.14
C ILE A 95 -3.76 -8.63 -8.36
N GLU A 96 -4.17 -9.83 -8.78
CA GLU A 96 -5.16 -10.63 -8.05
C GLU A 96 -4.48 -11.38 -6.91
N LEU A 97 -4.84 -11.05 -5.67
CA LEU A 97 -4.22 -11.64 -4.49
C LEU A 97 -4.79 -13.04 -4.21
N ALA A 98 -3.92 -13.94 -3.76
CA ALA A 98 -4.32 -15.29 -3.34
C ALA A 98 -4.99 -15.31 -1.96
N ALA A 99 -4.77 -14.27 -1.16
CA ALA A 99 -5.43 -14.07 0.12
C ALA A 99 -5.76 -12.58 0.28
N PRO A 100 -6.90 -12.24 0.92
CA PRO A 100 -7.25 -10.85 1.21
C PRO A 100 -6.20 -10.16 2.07
N VAL A 101 -6.04 -8.86 1.89
CA VAL A 101 -5.04 -8.03 2.60
C VAL A 101 -5.69 -6.73 3.07
N THR A 102 -5.47 -6.32 4.31
CA THR A 102 -5.99 -5.03 4.78
C THR A 102 -5.19 -3.85 4.23
N HIS A 103 -5.84 -2.73 3.93
CA HIS A 103 -5.13 -1.52 3.53
C HIS A 103 -4.59 -0.76 4.76
N ILE A 104 -3.27 -0.58 4.84
CA ILE A 104 -2.56 -0.06 6.03
C ILE A 104 -3.08 1.28 6.57
N TRP A 105 -3.57 2.18 5.71
CA TRP A 105 -4.15 3.46 6.16
C TRP A 105 -5.33 3.31 7.11
N TYR A 106 -6.19 2.30 6.93
CA TYR A 106 -7.38 2.12 7.77
C TYR A 106 -7.08 1.34 9.05
N PHE A 107 -5.99 0.56 9.06
CA PHE A 107 -5.51 -0.19 10.20
C PHE A 107 -4.55 0.64 11.10
N LYS A 108 -3.43 1.13 10.56
CA LYS A 108 -2.41 1.94 11.29
C LYS A 108 -2.65 3.45 11.24
N GLY A 109 -3.72 3.91 10.60
CA GLY A 109 -4.19 5.29 10.77
C GLY A 109 -4.47 5.54 12.26
N VAL A 110 -4.11 6.71 12.78
CA VAL A 110 -4.45 7.10 14.16
C VAL A 110 -5.54 8.16 14.09
N PRO A 111 -6.77 7.88 14.56
CA PRO A 111 -7.25 6.62 15.13
C PRO A 111 -7.51 5.53 14.07
N SER A 112 -7.43 4.26 14.48
CA SER A 112 -7.66 3.11 13.59
C SER A 112 -9.13 3.07 13.17
N ARG A 113 -9.40 3.08 11.86
CA ARG A 113 -10.77 3.07 11.34
C ARG A 113 -11.40 1.70 11.48
N LEU A 114 -10.64 0.65 11.17
CA LEU A 114 -11.06 -0.73 11.41
C LEU A 114 -11.28 -1.02 12.90
N GLY A 115 -10.38 -0.53 13.76
CA GLY A 115 -10.54 -0.70 15.21
C GLY A 115 -11.82 -0.06 15.76
N TYR A 116 -12.20 1.13 15.29
CA TYR A 116 -13.46 1.75 15.71
C TYR A 116 -14.70 1.10 15.10
N LEU A 117 -14.61 0.60 13.88
CA LEU A 117 -15.73 -0.07 13.22
C LEU A 117 -16.07 -1.40 13.90
N LEU A 118 -15.06 -2.21 14.23
CA LEU A 118 -15.23 -3.53 14.86
C LEU A 118 -15.22 -3.49 16.40
N ASP A 119 -14.96 -2.32 17.00
CA ASP A 119 -14.70 -2.12 18.43
C ASP A 119 -13.49 -2.88 19.01
N ILE A 120 -12.53 -3.22 18.16
CA ILE A 120 -11.33 -3.97 18.55
C ILE A 120 -10.18 -3.00 18.84
N ALA A 121 -9.44 -3.25 19.92
CA ALA A 121 -8.25 -2.47 20.25
C ALA A 121 -7.18 -2.60 19.14
N PRO A 122 -6.47 -1.51 18.75
CA PRO A 122 -5.51 -1.56 17.64
C PRO A 122 -4.38 -2.59 17.82
N LYS A 123 -3.96 -2.87 19.06
CA LYS A 123 -2.96 -3.90 19.37
C LYS A 123 -3.48 -5.32 19.09
N ASN A 124 -4.74 -5.60 19.42
CA ASN A 124 -5.34 -6.92 19.20
C ASN A 124 -5.63 -7.11 17.70
N LEU A 125 -6.10 -6.06 17.03
CA LEU A 125 -6.28 -6.07 15.58
C LEU A 125 -4.96 -6.31 14.83
N GLU A 126 -3.84 -5.78 15.35
CA GLU A 126 -2.51 -6.08 14.82
C GLU A 126 -2.16 -7.57 14.96
N LYS A 127 -2.42 -8.18 16.12
CA LYS A 127 -2.16 -9.61 16.30
C LYS A 127 -2.93 -10.46 15.30
N VAL A 128 -4.20 -10.14 15.06
CA VAL A 128 -5.05 -10.87 14.10
C VAL A 128 -4.54 -10.71 12.67
N ILE A 129 -4.35 -9.47 12.20
CA ILE A 129 -3.97 -9.19 10.79
C ILE A 129 -2.61 -9.82 10.43
N TYR A 130 -1.65 -9.86 11.35
CA TYR A 130 -0.32 -10.42 11.13
C TYR A 130 -0.15 -11.85 11.67
N PHE A 131 -1.24 -12.61 11.79
CA PHE A 131 -1.22 -14.05 12.07
C PHE A 131 -0.51 -14.41 13.39
N ALA A 132 -0.67 -13.58 14.42
CA ALA A 132 -0.18 -13.85 15.78
C ALA A 132 -1.29 -14.30 16.74
N ALA A 133 -2.56 -14.08 16.40
CA ALA A 133 -3.72 -14.51 17.19
C ALA A 133 -4.90 -14.83 16.27
N SER A 134 -5.80 -15.70 16.72
CA SER A 134 -7.04 -16.04 16.02
C SER A 134 -8.21 -15.22 16.54
N ILE A 135 -9.19 -14.95 15.67
CA ILE A 135 -10.43 -14.27 16.03
C ILE A 135 -11.65 -15.12 15.67
N CYS A 136 -12.64 -15.12 16.56
CA CYS A 136 -13.94 -15.71 16.30
C CYS A 136 -14.79 -14.77 15.44
N THR A 137 -15.27 -15.27 14.31
CA THR A 137 -16.06 -14.51 13.33
C THR A 137 -17.56 -14.75 13.44
N ALA A 138 -17.98 -15.94 13.89
CA ALA A 138 -19.37 -16.29 14.14
C ALA A 138 -19.48 -17.40 15.20
N VAL A 139 -20.55 -17.38 16.00
CA VAL A 139 -20.89 -18.43 16.97
C VAL A 139 -22.36 -18.79 16.77
N ASP A 140 -22.67 -20.09 16.78
CA ASP A 140 -24.03 -20.60 16.79
C ASP A 140 -24.47 -20.86 18.23
N ASP A 141 -25.05 -19.84 18.85
CA ASP A 141 -25.51 -19.90 20.24
C ASP A 141 -26.63 -20.92 20.46
N ALA A 142 -27.52 -21.10 19.48
CA ALA A 142 -28.66 -22.00 19.59
C ALA A 142 -28.18 -23.46 19.63
N LYS A 143 -27.29 -23.82 18.71
CA LYS A 143 -26.69 -25.16 18.66
C LYS A 143 -25.81 -25.41 19.89
N ARG A 144 -24.98 -24.42 20.27
CA ARG A 144 -24.13 -24.50 21.47
C ARG A 144 -24.96 -24.74 22.72
N HIS A 145 -26.04 -23.99 22.93
CA HIS A 145 -26.85 -24.12 24.15
C HIS A 145 -27.55 -25.47 24.26
N LYS A 146 -28.03 -26.01 23.14
CA LYS A 146 -28.68 -27.32 23.06
C LYS A 146 -27.72 -28.46 23.43
N ASP A 147 -26.51 -28.44 22.89
CA ASP A 147 -25.55 -29.54 23.03
C ASP A 147 -24.64 -29.37 24.25
N LEU A 148 -24.66 -28.22 24.93
CA LEU A 148 -23.79 -27.90 26.06
C LEU A 148 -23.77 -28.95 27.18
N PRO A 149 -24.92 -29.47 27.66
CA PRO A 149 -24.91 -30.45 28.75
C PRO A 149 -24.20 -31.75 28.35
N ARG A 150 -24.44 -32.21 27.12
CA ARG A 150 -23.79 -33.41 26.57
C ARG A 150 -22.29 -33.21 26.44
N LEU A 151 -21.86 -32.06 25.90
CA LEU A 151 -20.45 -31.74 25.74
C LEU A 151 -19.73 -31.63 27.09
N GLU A 152 -20.42 -31.11 28.11
CA GLU A 152 -19.88 -31.04 29.48
C GLU A 152 -19.66 -32.43 30.08
N GLU A 153 -20.61 -33.35 29.92
CA GLU A 153 -20.46 -34.74 30.32
C GLU A 153 -19.32 -35.45 29.56
N ASP A 154 -19.18 -35.20 28.26
CA ASP A 154 -18.10 -35.76 27.44
C ASP A 154 -16.72 -35.30 27.93
N VAL A 155 -16.55 -34.00 28.21
CA VAL A 155 -15.29 -33.44 28.73
C VAL A 155 -15.00 -33.98 30.14
N GLN A 156 -16.00 -34.07 31.02
CA GLN A 156 -15.83 -34.62 32.37
C GLN A 156 -15.41 -36.10 32.33
N ARG A 157 -16.01 -36.90 31.44
CA ARG A 157 -15.60 -38.30 31.24
C ARG A 157 -14.16 -38.42 30.75
N GLU A 158 -13.73 -37.54 29.85
CA GLU A 158 -12.34 -37.52 29.37
C GLU A 158 -11.36 -37.14 30.48
N ILE A 159 -11.70 -36.15 31.31
CA ILE A 159 -10.90 -35.77 32.49
C ILE A 159 -10.76 -36.96 33.44
N ALA A 160 -11.87 -37.64 33.77
CA ALA A 160 -11.86 -38.81 34.65
C ALA A 160 -11.01 -39.96 34.07
N ARG A 161 -11.01 -40.14 32.74
CA ARG A 161 -10.15 -41.12 32.07
C ARG A 161 -8.67 -40.78 32.23
N ILE A 162 -8.30 -39.51 32.04
CA ILE A 162 -6.91 -39.05 32.20
C ILE A 162 -6.45 -39.19 33.65
N GLU A 163 -7.32 -38.89 34.61
CA GLU A 163 -7.02 -39.11 36.04
C GLU A 163 -6.79 -40.58 36.34
N SER A 164 -7.64 -41.48 35.83
CA SER A 164 -7.49 -42.92 36.01
C SER A 164 -6.20 -43.47 35.37
N GLU A 165 -5.88 -43.06 34.13
CA GLU A 165 -4.64 -43.44 33.43
C GLU A 165 -3.40 -42.93 34.19
N ARG A 166 -3.45 -41.70 34.72
CA ARG A 166 -2.38 -41.13 35.54
C ARG A 166 -2.17 -41.96 36.80
N ASP A 167 -3.25 -42.29 37.51
CA ASP A 167 -3.17 -42.99 38.79
C ASP A 167 -2.67 -44.43 38.61
N GLN A 168 -3.15 -45.13 37.57
CA GLN A 168 -2.61 -46.45 37.18
C GLN A 168 -1.11 -46.39 36.90
N ARG A 169 -0.65 -45.37 36.16
CA ARG A 169 0.77 -45.22 35.83
C ARG A 169 1.62 -44.90 37.07
N LEU A 170 1.09 -44.13 38.02
CA LEU A 170 1.76 -43.86 39.28
C LEU A 170 1.89 -45.13 40.12
N ASP A 171 0.86 -45.98 40.15
CA ASP A 171 0.88 -47.26 40.85
C ASP A 171 1.87 -48.25 40.23
N GLU A 172 1.96 -48.30 38.90
CA GLU A 172 2.99 -49.09 38.20
C GLU A 172 4.40 -48.66 38.59
N ILE A 173 4.67 -47.34 38.58
CA ILE A 173 5.98 -46.81 38.97
C ILE A 173 6.29 -47.14 40.43
N LEU A 174 5.30 -47.07 41.32
CA LEU A 174 5.48 -47.47 42.72
C LEU A 174 5.87 -48.94 42.85
N LYS A 175 5.15 -49.84 42.18
CA LYS A 175 5.46 -51.29 42.17
C LYS A 175 6.85 -51.58 41.59
N GLU A 176 7.21 -50.93 40.49
CA GLU A 176 8.55 -51.04 39.90
C GLU A 176 9.64 -50.55 40.86
N THR A 177 9.37 -49.46 41.60
CA THR A 177 10.30 -48.90 42.58
C THR A 177 10.51 -49.84 43.76
N GLU A 178 9.43 -50.42 44.28
CA GLU A 178 9.46 -51.39 45.39
C GLU A 178 10.25 -52.63 44.98
N ALA A 179 9.92 -53.25 43.84
CA ALA A 179 10.64 -54.43 43.34
C ALA A 179 12.14 -54.16 43.12
N ARG A 180 12.49 -52.97 42.62
CA ARG A 180 13.88 -52.57 42.39
C ARG A 180 14.63 -52.33 43.70
N LEU A 181 13.97 -51.78 44.72
CA LEU A 181 14.55 -51.60 46.05
C LEU A 181 14.76 -52.95 46.76
N GLU A 182 13.82 -53.88 46.64
CA GLU A 182 13.95 -55.26 47.14
C GLU A 182 15.14 -55.99 46.48
N GLU A 183 15.30 -55.87 45.16
CA GLU A 183 16.46 -56.45 44.47
C GLU A 183 17.79 -55.83 44.94
N MET A 184 17.83 -54.51 45.14
CA MET A 184 18.99 -53.81 45.69
C MET A 184 19.26 -54.17 47.16
N GLU A 185 18.24 -54.56 47.92
CA GLU A 185 18.36 -55.11 49.26
C GLU A 185 18.96 -56.50 49.27
N GLY A 186 18.48 -57.39 48.39
CA GLY A 186 19.04 -58.74 48.22
C GLY A 186 20.52 -58.72 47.82
N ARG A 187 20.96 -57.72 47.05
CA ARG A 187 22.36 -57.55 46.62
C ARG A 187 23.25 -56.77 47.60
N LYS A 188 22.73 -56.31 48.75
CA LYS A 188 23.43 -55.43 49.72
C LYS A 188 24.02 -54.16 49.08
N ALA A 189 23.28 -53.52 48.19
CA ALA A 189 23.67 -52.26 47.54
C ALA A 189 23.90 -51.11 48.55
N ARG A 190 24.73 -50.13 48.18
CA ARG A 190 25.07 -49.01 49.07
C ARG A 190 23.85 -48.10 49.31
N SER A 191 23.79 -47.46 50.48
CA SER A 191 22.71 -46.50 50.83
C SER A 191 22.56 -45.37 49.79
N SER A 192 23.68 -44.93 49.20
CA SER A 192 23.69 -43.95 48.12
C SER A 192 22.98 -44.43 46.84
N GLU A 193 23.07 -45.72 46.50
CA GLU A 193 22.45 -46.31 45.31
C GLU A 193 20.93 -46.46 45.50
N LYS A 194 20.49 -46.87 46.69
CA LYS A 194 19.06 -46.91 47.05
C LYS A 194 18.42 -45.52 47.03
N THR A 195 19.14 -44.52 47.53
CA THR A 195 18.68 -43.12 47.52
C THR A 195 18.58 -42.59 46.09
N ALA A 196 19.54 -42.92 45.23
CA ALA A 196 19.49 -42.55 43.81
C ALA A 196 18.28 -43.17 43.08
N ALA A 197 17.95 -44.43 43.35
CA ALA A 197 16.79 -45.10 42.77
C ALA A 197 15.45 -44.51 43.24
N ARG A 198 15.34 -44.12 44.53
CA ARG A 198 14.18 -43.39 45.05
C ARG A 198 14.02 -42.03 44.37
N ASN A 199 15.10 -41.26 44.28
CA ASN A 199 15.10 -39.95 43.61
C ASN A 199 14.75 -40.06 42.12
N GLN A 200 15.18 -41.12 41.44
CA GLN A 200 14.81 -41.39 40.05
C GLN A 200 13.31 -41.65 39.90
N SER A 201 12.75 -42.47 40.79
CA SER A 201 11.33 -42.82 40.79
C SER A 201 10.44 -41.64 41.17
N GLU A 202 10.89 -40.80 42.11
CA GLU A 202 10.22 -39.56 42.48
C GLU A 202 10.18 -38.56 41.32
N ARG A 203 11.29 -38.44 40.56
CA ARG A 203 11.32 -37.63 39.33
C ARG A 203 10.34 -38.15 38.29
N GLN A 204 10.29 -39.45 38.07
CA GLN A 204 9.35 -40.07 37.12
C GLN A 204 7.89 -39.85 37.53
N ARG A 205 7.56 -40.04 38.81
CA ARG A 205 6.21 -39.77 39.33
C ARG A 205 5.83 -38.30 39.17
N LYS A 206 6.74 -37.38 39.48
CA LYS A 206 6.52 -35.95 39.29
C LYS A 206 6.26 -35.61 37.82
N GLU A 207 7.01 -36.20 36.89
CA GLU A 207 6.80 -36.00 35.45
C GLU A 207 5.42 -36.49 34.98
N VAL A 208 4.98 -37.67 35.44
CA VAL A 208 3.65 -38.23 35.11
C VAL A 208 2.54 -37.36 35.67
N THR A 209 2.65 -36.92 36.93
CA THR A 209 1.66 -36.05 37.55
C THR A 209 1.57 -34.70 36.84
N GLU A 210 2.72 -34.07 36.55
CA GLU A 210 2.74 -32.79 35.84
C GLU A 210 2.17 -32.91 34.41
N ARG A 211 2.46 -34.01 33.71
CA ARG A 211 1.90 -34.25 32.36
C ARG A 211 0.38 -34.42 32.39
N GLY A 212 -0.13 -35.21 33.33
CA GLY A 212 -1.56 -35.40 33.52
C GLY A 212 -2.28 -34.11 33.90
N ALA A 213 -1.73 -33.36 34.87
CA ALA A 213 -2.27 -32.07 35.30
C ALA A 213 -2.33 -31.05 34.15
N ARG A 214 -1.25 -30.90 33.37
CA ARG A 214 -1.22 -30.00 32.20
C ARG A 214 -2.31 -30.33 31.19
N ARG A 215 -2.52 -31.62 30.91
CA ARG A 215 -3.54 -32.04 29.92
C ARG A 215 -4.96 -31.79 30.42
N ILE A 216 -5.22 -31.99 31.71
CA ILE A 216 -6.49 -31.66 32.35
C ILE A 216 -6.72 -30.14 32.33
N ASP A 217 -5.70 -29.35 32.65
CA ASP A 217 -5.76 -27.89 32.64
C ASP A 217 -6.02 -27.34 31.23
N GLU A 218 -5.36 -27.91 30.20
CA GLU A 218 -5.60 -27.58 28.80
C GLU A 218 -7.04 -27.89 28.36
N LEU A 219 -7.58 -29.05 28.75
CA LEU A 219 -8.96 -29.43 28.46
C LEU A 219 -9.97 -28.50 29.14
N LYS A 220 -9.77 -28.22 30.43
CA LYS A 220 -10.62 -27.30 31.20
C LYS A 220 -10.58 -25.90 30.58
N ALA A 221 -9.39 -25.37 30.32
CA ALA A 221 -9.23 -24.07 29.69
C ALA A 221 -9.91 -24.01 28.32
N THR A 222 -9.74 -25.03 27.47
CA THR A 222 -10.39 -25.11 26.16
C THR A 222 -11.91 -25.09 26.29
N PHE A 223 -12.46 -25.86 27.23
CA PHE A 223 -13.91 -25.91 27.43
C PHE A 223 -14.46 -24.61 28.03
N ASP A 224 -13.74 -23.99 28.96
CA ASP A 224 -14.11 -22.70 29.54
C ASP A 224 -14.08 -21.57 28.48
N THR A 225 -13.09 -21.59 27.59
CA THR A 225 -13.05 -20.68 26.43
C THR A 225 -14.22 -20.95 25.48
N PHE A 226 -14.59 -22.21 25.23
CA PHE A 226 -15.75 -22.55 24.40
C PHE A 226 -17.07 -22.04 25.00
N LYS A 227 -17.25 -22.18 26.33
CA LYS A 227 -18.43 -21.68 27.05
C LYS A 227 -18.56 -20.17 26.94
N SER A 228 -17.45 -19.45 27.08
CA SER A 228 -17.39 -17.99 27.06
C SER A 228 -17.16 -17.39 25.66
N LEU A 229 -17.22 -18.22 24.60
CA LEU A 229 -16.91 -17.79 23.25
C LEU A 229 -17.96 -16.79 22.74
N GLU A 230 -17.48 -15.64 22.25
CA GLU A 230 -18.30 -14.58 21.66
C GLU A 230 -17.71 -14.14 20.31
N VAL A 231 -18.55 -13.53 19.47
CA VAL A 231 -18.08 -12.92 18.21
C VAL A 231 -17.08 -11.81 18.52
N ARG A 232 -15.97 -11.76 17.80
CA ARG A 232 -14.81 -10.86 18.03
C ARG A 232 -13.92 -11.25 19.23
N TYR A 233 -14.17 -12.38 19.90
CA TYR A 233 -13.21 -12.94 20.86
C TYR A 233 -11.89 -13.27 20.15
N ILE A 234 -10.77 -12.94 20.79
CA ILE A 234 -9.43 -13.13 20.24
C ILE A 234 -8.66 -14.07 21.15
N GLU A 235 -8.15 -15.15 20.59
CA GLU A 235 -7.33 -16.13 21.28
C GLU A 235 -5.87 -16.04 20.82
N ASP A 236 -4.96 -15.80 21.76
CA ASP A 236 -3.52 -15.69 21.49
C ASP A 236 -2.84 -17.07 21.51
N ASN A 237 -3.41 -18.07 22.18
CA ASN A 237 -2.82 -19.40 22.30
C ASN A 237 -3.24 -20.30 21.12
N GLU A 238 -2.29 -20.59 20.22
CA GLU A 238 -2.53 -21.44 19.05
C GLU A 238 -2.98 -22.87 19.42
N VAL A 239 -2.49 -23.42 20.55
CA VAL A 239 -2.84 -24.77 20.99
C VAL A 239 -4.31 -24.85 21.38
N ILE A 240 -4.77 -23.89 22.19
CA ILE A 240 -6.18 -23.80 22.60
C ILE A 240 -7.07 -23.58 21.38
N TRP A 241 -6.68 -22.67 20.48
CA TRP A 241 -7.46 -22.43 19.26
C TRP A 241 -7.58 -23.65 18.36
N ARG A 242 -6.51 -24.45 18.25
CA ARG A 242 -6.52 -25.70 17.48
C ARG A 242 -7.44 -26.73 18.11
N GLU A 243 -7.33 -26.97 19.42
CA GLU A 243 -8.23 -27.87 20.15
C GLU A 243 -9.70 -27.42 20.07
N LEU A 244 -9.96 -26.10 20.18
CA LEU A 244 -11.29 -25.54 19.98
C LEU A 244 -11.83 -25.88 18.58
N LYS A 245 -11.03 -25.71 17.54
CA LYS A 245 -11.44 -25.98 16.16
C LYS A 245 -11.63 -27.48 15.89
N ASP A 246 -10.75 -28.32 16.42
CA ASP A 246 -10.81 -29.77 16.23
C ASP A 246 -12.02 -30.39 16.97
N ARG A 247 -12.35 -29.90 18.16
CA ARG A 247 -13.46 -30.42 18.99
C ARG A 247 -14.80 -29.74 18.72
N PHE A 248 -14.79 -28.41 18.55
CA PHE A 248 -15.99 -27.58 18.54
C PHE A 248 -16.13 -26.73 17.25
N GLY A 249 -15.37 -27.02 16.19
CA GLY A 249 -15.42 -26.28 14.92
C GLY A 249 -16.79 -26.22 14.25
N ASP A 250 -17.70 -27.11 14.63
CA ASP A 250 -19.09 -27.14 14.15
C ASP A 250 -20.02 -26.09 14.80
N TYR A 251 -19.57 -25.43 15.86
CA TYR A 251 -20.36 -24.46 16.65
C TYR A 251 -19.91 -23.01 16.43
N PHE A 252 -18.71 -22.80 15.90
CA PHE A 252 -18.19 -21.47 15.65
C PHE A 252 -17.34 -21.43 14.38
N ARG A 253 -17.20 -20.24 13.81
CA ARG A 253 -16.26 -19.95 12.73
C ARG A 253 -15.26 -18.93 13.21
N GLY A 254 -14.03 -19.05 12.74
CA GLY A 254 -12.96 -18.13 13.07
C GLY A 254 -11.68 -18.47 12.34
N GLY A 255 -10.72 -17.55 12.40
CA GLY A 255 -9.44 -17.71 11.74
C GLY A 255 -8.47 -16.58 12.07
N MET A 256 -7.44 -16.47 11.25
CA MET A 256 -6.42 -15.42 11.36
C MET A 256 -6.45 -14.49 10.15
N GLY A 257 -5.70 -13.40 10.24
CA GLY A 257 -5.40 -12.53 9.10
C GLY A 257 -6.54 -11.62 8.67
N ALA A 258 -6.31 -10.97 7.52
CA ALA A 258 -7.27 -10.06 6.92
C ALA A 258 -8.56 -10.74 6.40
N GLU A 259 -8.50 -12.04 6.12
CA GLU A 259 -9.65 -12.86 5.73
C GLU A 259 -10.72 -12.89 6.83
N SER A 260 -10.31 -13.14 8.08
CA SER A 260 -11.22 -13.12 9.23
C SER A 260 -11.80 -11.72 9.50
N ILE A 261 -11.03 -10.67 9.22
CA ILE A 261 -11.51 -9.28 9.29
C ILE A 261 -12.54 -9.00 8.20
N LYS A 262 -12.35 -9.54 6.99
CA LYS A 262 -13.33 -9.43 5.90
C LYS A 262 -14.64 -10.10 6.26
N ASP A 263 -14.58 -11.30 6.84
CA ASP A 263 -15.76 -12.04 7.29
C ASP A 263 -16.54 -11.25 8.34
N LEU A 264 -15.86 -10.70 9.35
CA LEU A 264 -16.47 -9.84 10.37
C LEU A 264 -17.10 -8.56 9.78
N LEU A 265 -16.45 -7.96 8.79
CA LEU A 265 -17.01 -6.78 8.11
C LEU A 265 -18.22 -7.12 7.24
N SER A 266 -18.30 -8.35 6.73
CA SER A 266 -19.44 -8.82 5.92
C SER A 266 -20.68 -9.15 6.75
N SER A 267 -20.49 -9.63 7.98
CA SER A 267 -21.58 -9.94 8.92
C SER A 267 -22.03 -8.75 9.77
N LEU A 268 -21.34 -7.60 9.66
CA LEU A 268 -21.63 -6.41 10.46
C LEU A 268 -22.88 -5.67 9.95
N ASP A 269 -23.93 -5.61 10.78
CA ASP A 269 -25.05 -4.69 10.57
C ASP A 269 -24.69 -3.27 11.01
N LEU A 270 -24.41 -2.41 10.03
CA LEU A 270 -24.03 -1.02 10.25
C LEU A 270 -25.16 -0.16 10.84
N ARG A 271 -26.43 -0.48 10.56
CA ARG A 271 -27.57 0.29 11.07
C ARG A 271 -27.83 -0.02 12.53
N ALA A 272 -27.86 -1.31 12.87
CA ALA A 272 -28.01 -1.75 14.26
C ALA A 272 -26.87 -1.19 15.14
N GLU A 273 -25.63 -1.23 14.66
CA GLU A 273 -24.49 -0.67 15.39
C GLU A 273 -24.58 0.87 15.51
N GLU A 274 -25.10 1.57 14.50
CA GLU A 274 -25.31 3.02 14.57
C GLU A 274 -26.35 3.39 15.63
N GLU A 275 -27.49 2.70 15.65
CA GLU A 275 -28.57 2.90 16.63
C GLU A 275 -28.07 2.64 18.05
N PHE A 276 -27.38 1.51 18.26
CA PHE A 276 -26.74 1.17 19.53
C PHE A 276 -25.78 2.25 20.01
N LEU A 277 -24.91 2.77 19.14
CA LEU A 277 -23.98 3.83 19.50
C LEU A 277 -24.71 5.14 19.83
N ARG A 278 -25.81 5.48 19.14
CA ARG A 278 -26.62 6.67 19.44
C ARG A 278 -27.29 6.56 20.80
N GLU A 279 -27.80 5.39 21.17
CA GLU A 279 -28.36 5.13 22.50
C GLU A 279 -27.29 5.21 23.59
N GLN A 280 -26.13 4.57 23.38
CA GLN A 280 -25.00 4.65 24.31
C GLN A 280 -24.54 6.08 24.54
N ILE A 281 -24.60 6.96 23.53
CA ILE A 281 -24.23 8.37 23.68
C ILE A 281 -25.21 9.14 24.57
N LYS A 282 -26.50 8.74 24.58
CA LYS A 282 -27.53 9.33 25.44
C LYS A 282 -27.41 8.84 26.88
N THR A 283 -27.16 7.55 27.08
CA THR A 283 -27.16 6.90 28.41
C THR A 283 -25.82 7.01 29.13
N ALA A 284 -24.70 6.81 28.44
CA ALA A 284 -23.38 6.77 29.05
C ALA A 284 -22.83 8.17 29.36
N LYS A 285 -21.99 8.27 30.41
CA LYS A 285 -21.27 9.50 30.79
C LYS A 285 -19.74 9.29 30.72
N GLY A 286 -18.99 10.38 30.69
CA GLY A 286 -17.52 10.36 30.74
C GLY A 286 -16.83 9.72 29.52
N GLN A 287 -15.84 8.87 29.76
CA GLN A 287 -15.00 8.26 28.71
C GLN A 287 -15.77 7.32 27.78
N LYS A 288 -16.75 6.57 28.29
CA LYS A 288 -17.58 5.65 27.48
C LYS A 288 -18.35 6.43 26.40
N ARG A 289 -18.96 7.56 26.78
CA ARG A 289 -19.63 8.47 25.83
C ARG A 289 -18.67 9.02 24.77
N GLN A 290 -17.46 9.45 25.17
CA GLN A 290 -16.47 9.95 24.22
C GLN A 290 -16.02 8.87 23.21
N ARG A 291 -15.85 7.62 23.65
CA ARG A 291 -15.54 6.48 22.76
C ARG A 291 -16.68 6.24 21.79
N ALA A 292 -17.92 6.19 22.27
CA ALA A 292 -19.10 6.00 21.41
C ALA A 292 -19.23 7.11 20.35
N ILE A 293 -19.01 8.39 20.71
CA ILE A 293 -18.98 9.51 19.75
C ILE A 293 -17.91 9.29 18.67
N LYS A 294 -16.69 8.88 19.06
CA LYS A 294 -15.59 8.64 18.13
C LYS A 294 -15.87 7.46 17.19
N ARG A 295 -16.51 6.39 17.70
CA ARG A 295 -16.93 5.24 16.90
C ARG A 295 -18.05 5.62 15.94
N LEU A 296 -19.08 6.32 16.41
CA LEU A 296 -20.22 6.76 15.58
C LEU A 296 -19.75 7.63 14.40
N LYS A 297 -18.72 8.47 14.58
CA LYS A 297 -18.11 9.24 13.49
C LYS A 297 -17.54 8.38 12.35
N VAL A 298 -17.17 7.12 12.63
CA VAL A 298 -16.69 6.17 11.62
C VAL A 298 -17.84 5.32 11.07
N VAL A 299 -18.76 4.86 11.92
CA VAL A 299 -19.89 4.00 11.51
C VAL A 299 -20.93 4.74 10.67
N ALA A 300 -21.37 5.94 11.10
CA ALA A 300 -22.45 6.67 10.45
C ALA A 300 -22.20 6.98 8.95
N PRO A 301 -20.99 7.35 8.50
CA PRO A 301 -20.70 7.52 7.08
C PRO A 301 -20.84 6.25 6.22
N PHE A 302 -20.77 5.05 6.80
CA PHE A 302 -20.95 3.78 6.09
C PHE A 302 -22.40 3.28 6.12
N SER A 303 -23.18 3.67 7.12
CA SER A 303 -24.61 3.36 7.24
C SER A 303 -25.48 4.17 6.27
N ASP A 304 -25.04 5.37 5.93
CA ASP A 304 -25.73 6.30 5.03
C ASP A 304 -25.83 5.77 3.59
N PRO A 305 -27.04 5.42 3.09
CA PRO A 305 -27.22 4.82 1.78
C PRO A 305 -26.92 5.78 0.62
N THR A 306 -26.86 7.10 0.88
CA THR A 306 -26.47 8.08 -0.15
C THR A 306 -24.98 7.99 -0.50
N LYS A 307 -24.17 7.42 0.39
CA LYS A 307 -22.73 7.25 0.20
C LYS A 307 -22.45 5.86 -0.36
N LYS A 308 -21.92 5.82 -1.59
CA LYS A 308 -21.48 4.57 -2.25
C LYS A 308 -20.12 4.08 -1.71
N ASN A 309 -20.00 3.85 -0.40
CA ASN A 309 -18.78 3.31 0.21
C ASN A 309 -19.13 2.12 1.10
N THR A 310 -18.44 1.00 0.89
CA THR A 310 -18.59 -0.20 1.71
C THR A 310 -17.35 -0.39 2.56
N PRO A 311 -17.47 -0.76 3.85
CA PRO A 311 -16.31 -1.06 4.71
C PRO A 311 -15.39 -2.14 4.15
N LEU A 312 -15.93 -3.06 3.35
CA LEU A 312 -15.18 -4.09 2.63
C LEU A 312 -14.07 -3.51 1.75
N GLY A 313 -14.19 -2.26 1.27
CA GLY A 313 -13.11 -1.58 0.53
C GLY A 313 -11.85 -1.29 1.36
N MET A 314 -11.87 -1.52 2.68
CA MET A 314 -10.67 -1.48 3.52
C MET A 314 -9.84 -2.78 3.43
N VAL A 315 -10.42 -3.87 2.91
CA VAL A 315 -9.76 -5.15 2.64
C VAL A 315 -9.69 -5.33 1.13
N LEU A 316 -8.48 -5.59 0.63
CA LEU A 316 -8.17 -5.68 -0.78
C LEU A 316 -8.06 -7.16 -1.17
N ASP A 317 -8.88 -7.58 -2.13
CA ASP A 317 -8.71 -8.86 -2.84
C ASP A 317 -7.79 -8.69 -4.06
N CYS A 318 -7.69 -7.46 -4.57
CA CYS A 318 -6.81 -7.12 -5.68
C CYS A 318 -6.13 -5.75 -5.43
N VAL A 319 -4.91 -5.61 -5.92
CA VAL A 319 -4.11 -4.38 -5.77
C VAL A 319 -3.95 -3.69 -7.12
N PRO A 320 -4.27 -2.39 -7.25
CA PRO A 320 -4.07 -1.67 -8.50
C PRO A 320 -2.57 -1.44 -8.77
N VAL A 321 -2.19 -1.57 -10.03
CA VAL A 321 -0.83 -1.30 -10.52
C VAL A 321 -0.83 0.00 -11.30
N ILE A 322 -0.09 0.99 -10.80
CA ILE A 322 0.05 2.31 -11.43
C ILE A 322 0.65 2.18 -12.85
N PRO A 323 0.24 3.02 -13.82
CA PRO A 323 0.77 2.99 -15.17
C PRO A 323 2.31 3.10 -15.22
N PRO A 324 3.00 2.36 -16.11
CA PRO A 324 4.46 2.22 -16.09
C PRO A 324 5.21 3.53 -16.33
N ASP A 325 4.65 4.46 -17.10
CA ASP A 325 5.31 5.76 -17.35
C ASP A 325 5.32 6.67 -16.10
N LEU A 326 4.49 6.36 -15.09
CA LEU A 326 4.54 7.01 -13.78
C LEU A 326 5.57 6.36 -12.83
N ARG A 327 6.13 5.21 -13.21
CA ARG A 327 7.18 4.46 -12.52
C ARG A 327 8.27 3.98 -13.49
N PRO A 328 8.91 4.90 -14.23
CA PRO A 328 9.75 4.56 -15.36
C PRO A 328 10.99 3.74 -14.96
N MET A 329 11.49 2.99 -15.94
CA MET A 329 12.80 2.35 -15.91
C MET A 329 13.61 2.98 -17.06
N VAL A 330 14.73 3.62 -16.72
CA VAL A 330 15.55 4.39 -17.65
C VAL A 330 16.93 3.77 -17.72
N GLN A 331 17.43 3.58 -18.94
CA GLN A 331 18.80 3.15 -19.16
C GLN A 331 19.74 4.35 -18.99
N LEU A 332 20.77 4.19 -18.16
CA LEU A 332 21.83 5.16 -17.96
C LEU A 332 22.97 4.93 -18.96
N ASP A 333 23.77 5.97 -19.16
CA ASP A 333 25.03 5.88 -19.91
C ASP A 333 25.93 4.84 -19.22
N GLY A 334 26.35 3.81 -19.96
CA GLY A 334 27.06 2.64 -19.43
C GLY A 334 26.19 1.38 -19.25
N GLY A 335 24.96 1.37 -19.79
CA GLY A 335 24.14 0.15 -19.89
C GLY A 335 23.44 -0.30 -18.59
N ARG A 336 23.62 0.46 -17.50
CA ARG A 336 22.91 0.24 -16.23
C ARG A 336 21.46 0.74 -16.32
N PHE A 337 20.58 0.19 -15.49
CA PHE A 337 19.19 0.64 -15.41
C PHE A 337 18.93 1.34 -14.08
N ALA A 338 18.32 2.52 -14.16
CA ALA A 338 17.71 3.20 -13.02
C ALA A 338 16.21 2.87 -13.01
N THR A 339 15.71 2.41 -11.87
CA THR A 339 14.31 2.02 -11.71
C THR A 339 13.65 2.82 -10.61
N SER A 340 12.36 3.10 -10.76
CA SER A 340 11.55 3.62 -9.65
C SER A 340 11.43 2.58 -8.53
N ASP A 341 11.59 3.02 -7.27
CA ASP A 341 11.40 2.22 -6.05
C ASP A 341 10.07 1.43 -6.05
N LEU A 342 9.01 1.98 -6.66
CA LEU A 342 7.72 1.31 -6.79
C LEU A 342 7.81 -0.03 -7.52
N ASN A 343 8.67 -0.16 -8.53
CA ASN A 343 8.81 -1.41 -9.27
C ASN A 343 9.33 -2.53 -8.37
N ASP A 344 10.25 -2.22 -7.45
CA ASP A 344 10.74 -3.19 -6.47
C ASP A 344 9.68 -3.57 -5.43
N LEU A 345 8.85 -2.61 -5.00
CA LEU A 345 7.73 -2.87 -4.09
C LEU A 345 6.66 -3.75 -4.76
N TYR A 346 6.25 -3.43 -5.99
CA TYR A 346 5.32 -4.28 -6.76
C TYR A 346 5.90 -5.67 -7.01
N ARG A 347 7.19 -5.76 -7.38
CA ARG A 347 7.88 -7.04 -7.60
C ARG A 347 7.87 -7.92 -6.35
N ARG A 348 8.06 -7.33 -5.16
CA ARG A 348 7.95 -8.05 -3.88
C ARG A 348 6.54 -8.58 -3.66
N VAL A 349 5.49 -7.78 -3.89
CA VAL A 349 4.09 -8.22 -3.78
C VAL A 349 3.82 -9.40 -4.72
N ILE A 350 4.18 -9.28 -5.99
CA ILE A 350 3.97 -10.35 -7.00
C ILE A 350 4.70 -11.63 -6.61
N ASN A 351 5.96 -11.54 -6.18
CA ASN A 351 6.74 -12.70 -5.76
C ASN A 351 6.11 -13.44 -4.57
N ARG A 352 5.65 -12.70 -3.55
CA ARG A 352 4.97 -13.27 -2.38
C ARG A 352 3.63 -13.90 -2.76
N ASN A 353 2.86 -13.20 -3.58
CA ASN A 353 1.57 -13.70 -4.05
C ASN A 353 1.71 -14.99 -4.87
N ASN A 354 2.66 -15.04 -5.81
CA ASN A 354 2.91 -16.23 -6.62
C ASN A 354 3.49 -17.40 -5.82
N ARG A 355 4.25 -17.11 -4.76
CA ARG A 355 4.70 -18.13 -3.81
C ARG A 355 3.52 -18.67 -3.00
N LEU A 356 2.63 -17.81 -2.52
CA LEU A 356 1.43 -18.21 -1.79
C LEU A 356 0.49 -19.06 -2.66
N LYS A 357 0.22 -18.68 -3.92
CA LYS A 357 -0.56 -19.51 -4.86
C LYS A 357 0.01 -20.93 -4.96
N ARG A 358 1.31 -21.05 -5.19
CA ARG A 358 1.99 -22.37 -5.26
C ARG A 358 1.91 -23.16 -3.97
N LEU A 359 2.00 -22.52 -2.80
CA LEU A 359 1.89 -23.20 -1.51
C LEU A 359 0.48 -23.75 -1.27
N LEU A 360 -0.55 -23.01 -1.70
CA LEU A 360 -1.94 -23.47 -1.64
C LEU A 360 -2.16 -24.67 -2.59
N ASP A 361 -1.66 -24.60 -3.82
CA ASP A 361 -1.77 -25.69 -4.80
C ASP A 361 -1.09 -26.98 -4.32
N LEU A 362 0.02 -26.86 -3.58
CA LEU A 362 0.76 -27.98 -3.00
C LEU A 362 0.15 -28.52 -1.70
N GLY A 363 -0.91 -27.90 -1.16
CA GLY A 363 -1.48 -28.28 0.13
C GLY A 363 -0.50 -28.13 1.29
N ALA A 364 0.35 -27.09 1.27
CA ALA A 364 1.36 -26.87 2.31
C ALA A 364 0.72 -26.67 3.69
N PRO A 365 1.41 -27.06 4.80
CA PRO A 365 0.91 -26.88 6.15
C PRO A 365 0.51 -25.43 6.47
N GLU A 366 -0.53 -25.26 7.30
CA GLU A 366 -1.14 -23.95 7.61
C GLU A 366 -0.14 -22.93 8.17
N ILE A 367 0.84 -23.37 8.97
CA ILE A 367 1.90 -22.50 9.52
C ILE A 367 2.72 -21.83 8.40
N ILE A 368 3.07 -22.57 7.35
CA ILE A 368 3.85 -22.04 6.21
C ILE A 368 2.98 -21.08 5.40
N VAL A 369 1.72 -21.44 5.17
CA VAL A 369 0.75 -20.61 4.46
C VAL A 369 0.50 -19.30 5.21
N ASN A 370 0.29 -19.34 6.53
CA ASN A 370 0.05 -18.18 7.38
C ASN A 370 1.27 -17.25 7.41
N ASN A 371 2.49 -17.80 7.46
CA ASN A 371 3.69 -16.96 7.36
C ASN A 371 3.77 -16.28 5.98
N GLU A 372 3.46 -16.97 4.87
CA GLU A 372 3.49 -16.34 3.55
C GLU A 372 2.34 -15.32 3.37
N LYS A 373 1.14 -15.57 3.91
CA LYS A 373 0.04 -14.59 3.99
C LYS A 373 0.47 -13.34 4.78
N ARG A 374 1.15 -13.50 5.93
CA ARG A 374 1.73 -12.39 6.71
C ARG A 374 2.76 -11.60 5.90
N MET A 375 3.66 -12.27 5.20
CA MET A 375 4.66 -11.61 4.34
C MET A 375 4.03 -10.88 3.16
N LEU A 376 2.92 -11.40 2.60
CA LEU A 376 2.15 -10.73 1.56
C LEU A 376 1.50 -9.44 2.08
N GLN A 377 0.89 -9.48 3.28
CA GLN A 377 0.36 -8.29 3.95
C GLN A 377 1.46 -7.24 4.15
N GLU A 378 2.63 -7.62 4.66
CA GLU A 378 3.77 -6.70 4.86
C GLU A 378 4.30 -6.11 3.53
N ALA A 379 4.27 -6.89 2.45
CA ALA A 379 4.67 -6.40 1.12
C ALA A 379 3.70 -5.34 0.58
N VAL A 380 2.39 -5.54 0.76
CA VAL A 380 1.35 -4.58 0.35
C VAL A 380 1.37 -3.34 1.25
N ASP A 381 1.61 -3.51 2.55
CA ASP A 381 1.82 -2.40 3.49
C ASP A 381 2.96 -1.50 3.03
N ALA A 382 4.11 -2.10 2.66
CA ALA A 382 5.27 -1.37 2.18
C ALA A 382 5.02 -0.68 0.83
N LEU A 383 4.21 -1.28 -0.05
CA LEU A 383 3.82 -0.66 -1.31
C LEU A 383 3.01 0.63 -1.09
N PHE A 384 2.03 0.60 -0.17
CA PHE A 384 1.17 1.74 0.11
C PHE A 384 1.82 2.80 1.00
N ASP A 385 2.41 2.43 2.14
CA ASP A 385 3.02 3.37 3.11
C ASP A 385 4.22 2.70 3.83
N ASN A 386 5.38 2.70 3.18
CA ASN A 386 6.59 2.03 3.67
C ASN A 386 7.10 2.66 4.97
N GLY A 387 7.44 1.82 5.95
CA GLY A 387 7.90 2.27 7.27
C GLY A 387 6.79 2.76 8.21
N ARG A 388 5.52 2.68 7.79
CA ARG A 388 4.38 2.98 8.68
C ARG A 388 4.23 1.97 9.81
N ARG A 389 4.61 0.71 9.56
CA ARG A 389 4.69 -0.37 10.55
C ARG A 389 6.05 -1.04 10.46
N GLY A 390 6.68 -1.26 11.62
CA GLY A 390 7.93 -1.99 11.72
C GLY A 390 9.09 -1.27 11.01
N ARG A 391 10.10 -2.05 10.63
CA ARG A 391 11.25 -1.50 9.89
C ARG A 391 10.88 -1.32 8.42
N PRO A 392 11.24 -0.18 7.80
CA PRO A 392 10.96 0.04 6.39
C PRO A 392 11.72 -0.95 5.51
N VAL A 393 11.13 -1.29 4.37
CA VAL A 393 11.82 -2.03 3.32
C VAL A 393 12.90 -1.13 2.73
N THR A 394 14.15 -1.58 2.82
CA THR A 394 15.32 -0.87 2.30
C THR A 394 15.75 -1.43 0.94
N GLY A 395 16.26 -0.53 0.10
CA GLY A 395 16.94 -0.86 -1.15
C GLY A 395 18.46 -0.88 -0.99
N PRO A 396 19.21 -0.86 -2.10
CA PRO A 396 20.66 -0.75 -2.08
C PRO A 396 21.12 0.46 -1.25
N GLY A 397 22.15 0.27 -0.42
CA GLY A 397 22.69 1.32 0.46
C GLY A 397 21.82 1.61 1.69
N ASN A 398 21.00 0.66 2.14
CA ASN A 398 20.11 0.80 3.31
C ASN A 398 19.12 1.97 3.26
N ARG A 399 18.91 2.57 2.09
CA ARG A 399 17.94 3.64 1.89
C ARG A 399 16.52 3.06 1.92
N PRO A 400 15.56 3.62 2.67
CA PRO A 400 14.16 3.20 2.59
C PRO A 400 13.60 3.49 1.19
N LEU A 401 12.90 2.50 0.63
CA LEU A 401 12.21 2.64 -0.65
C LEU A 401 11.02 3.59 -0.50
N LYS A 402 10.80 4.46 -1.50
CA LYS A 402 9.64 5.37 -1.53
C LYS A 402 8.37 4.62 -1.92
N SER A 403 7.34 4.72 -1.08
CA SER A 403 6.02 4.13 -1.29
C SER A 403 5.08 5.04 -2.09
N LEU A 404 3.87 4.54 -2.41
CA LEU A 404 2.83 5.35 -3.07
C LEU A 404 2.43 6.56 -2.22
N SER A 405 2.35 6.41 -0.90
CA SER A 405 2.07 7.52 0.03
C SER A 405 3.17 8.58 0.00
N ASP A 406 4.44 8.18 -0.08
CA ASP A 406 5.58 9.11 -0.10
C ASP A 406 5.60 9.97 -1.37
N MET A 407 5.04 9.46 -2.47
CA MET A 407 4.87 10.25 -3.69
C MET A 407 3.88 11.40 -3.51
N LEU A 408 2.99 11.33 -2.52
CA LEU A 408 1.97 12.35 -2.26
C LEU A 408 2.38 13.30 -1.13
N LYS A 409 3.10 12.79 -0.13
CA LYS A 409 3.45 13.52 1.10
C LYS A 409 4.74 14.35 0.97
N GLY A 410 4.88 15.35 1.84
CA GLY A 410 6.13 16.10 2.02
C GLY A 410 6.39 17.20 0.97
N LYS A 411 7.53 17.89 1.11
CA LYS A 411 7.93 18.99 0.20
C LYS A 411 8.18 18.50 -1.23
N GLN A 412 8.72 17.29 -1.37
CA GLN A 412 8.96 16.63 -2.67
C GLN A 412 7.75 15.81 -3.17
N GLY A 413 6.62 15.84 -2.45
CA GLY A 413 5.40 15.15 -2.86
C GLY A 413 4.71 15.85 -4.01
N ARG A 414 3.89 15.11 -4.77
CA ARG A 414 3.21 15.58 -5.98
C ARG A 414 2.37 16.83 -5.73
N PHE A 415 1.64 16.92 -4.61
CA PHE A 415 0.80 18.08 -4.32
C PHE A 415 1.63 19.37 -4.23
N ARG A 416 2.73 19.36 -3.46
CA ARG A 416 3.52 20.58 -3.22
C ARG A 416 4.48 20.89 -4.36
N GLN A 417 5.14 19.87 -4.92
CA GLN A 417 6.19 20.08 -5.91
C GLN A 417 5.67 20.16 -7.35
N ASN A 418 4.54 19.52 -7.66
CA ASN A 418 4.06 19.39 -9.03
C ASN A 418 2.68 19.98 -9.28
N LEU A 419 1.85 20.19 -8.26
CA LEU A 419 0.54 20.82 -8.45
C LEU A 419 0.55 22.30 -8.05
N LEU A 420 1.05 22.64 -6.87
CA LEU A 420 1.11 24.03 -6.39
C LEU A 420 2.18 24.89 -7.09
N GLY A 421 3.26 24.26 -7.58
CA GLY A 421 4.29 24.91 -8.36
C GLY A 421 4.73 24.01 -9.50
N LYS A 422 4.99 24.57 -10.68
CA LYS A 422 5.49 23.84 -11.84
C LYS A 422 6.61 24.63 -12.50
N ARG A 423 7.49 23.91 -13.19
CA ARG A 423 8.36 24.56 -14.18
C ARG A 423 7.48 25.03 -15.33
N VAL A 424 7.75 26.23 -15.81
CA VAL A 424 7.00 26.87 -16.89
C VAL A 424 7.95 27.15 -18.04
N ASP A 425 7.47 26.93 -19.25
CA ASP A 425 8.14 27.38 -20.47
C ASP A 425 8.08 28.91 -20.55
N TYR A 426 8.86 29.51 -21.47
CA TYR A 426 8.95 30.96 -21.64
C TYR A 426 9.38 31.70 -20.36
N SER A 427 10.34 31.13 -19.64
CA SER A 427 10.93 31.72 -18.44
C SER A 427 12.46 31.76 -18.52
N GLY A 428 13.07 32.76 -17.88
CA GLY A 428 14.51 32.97 -17.85
C GLY A 428 14.99 33.40 -16.46
N ARG A 429 16.31 33.30 -16.21
CA ARG A 429 16.94 33.79 -14.98
C ARG A 429 18.27 34.42 -15.30
N SER A 430 18.53 35.60 -14.77
CA SER A 430 19.85 36.24 -14.81
C SER A 430 20.09 37.08 -13.54
N VAL A 431 21.31 37.58 -13.41
CA VAL A 431 21.72 38.52 -12.36
C VAL A 431 21.03 39.87 -12.59
N ILE A 432 20.61 40.52 -11.52
CA ILE A 432 20.02 41.87 -11.57
C ILE A 432 21.08 42.94 -11.31
N VAL A 433 20.99 44.06 -12.02
CA VAL A 433 21.79 45.27 -11.82
C VAL A 433 20.89 46.49 -11.75
N SER A 434 21.33 47.54 -11.07
CA SER A 434 20.54 48.78 -10.93
C SER A 434 20.47 49.53 -12.28
N GLY A 435 19.25 49.85 -12.74
CA GLY A 435 18.99 50.61 -13.96
C GLY A 435 18.39 51.98 -13.66
N PRO A 436 19.19 52.98 -13.22
CA PRO A 436 18.67 54.27 -12.77
C PRO A 436 18.04 55.13 -13.88
N LYS A 437 18.29 54.80 -15.15
CA LYS A 437 17.73 55.49 -16.32
C LYS A 437 16.35 54.95 -16.75
N LEU A 438 15.92 53.84 -16.18
CA LEU A 438 14.63 53.22 -16.51
C LEU A 438 13.48 54.02 -15.89
N LYS A 439 12.33 54.04 -16.54
CA LYS A 439 11.08 54.50 -15.90
C LYS A 439 10.55 53.41 -14.96
N LEU A 440 9.64 53.76 -14.04
CA LEU A 440 9.12 52.83 -13.04
C LEU A 440 8.47 51.57 -13.64
N HIS A 441 7.82 51.69 -14.79
CA HIS A 441 7.19 50.56 -15.50
C HIS A 441 8.16 49.78 -16.39
N GLN A 442 9.45 50.12 -16.45
CA GLN A 442 10.41 49.56 -17.40
C GLN A 442 11.43 48.65 -16.72
N CYS A 443 11.92 47.66 -17.46
CA CYS A 443 13.05 46.83 -17.08
C CYS A 443 14.02 46.64 -18.25
N GLY A 444 15.32 46.51 -17.99
CA GLY A 444 16.29 46.19 -19.02
C GLY A 444 16.42 44.68 -19.20
N LEU A 445 16.11 44.18 -20.40
CA LEU A 445 16.17 42.76 -20.74
C LEU A 445 17.35 42.49 -21.70
N PRO A 446 18.27 41.58 -21.35
CA PRO A 446 19.36 41.19 -22.24
C PRO A 446 18.86 40.69 -23.59
N LYS A 447 19.43 41.21 -24.68
CA LYS A 447 19.07 40.86 -26.07
C LYS A 447 18.97 39.35 -26.32
N GLN A 448 19.95 38.58 -25.88
CA GLN A 448 19.95 37.11 -26.05
C GLN A 448 18.84 36.41 -25.26
N MET A 449 18.53 36.90 -24.05
CA MET A 449 17.47 36.33 -23.21
C MET A 449 16.10 36.63 -23.80
N ALA A 450 15.89 37.87 -24.26
CA ALA A 450 14.69 38.29 -24.94
C ALA A 450 14.45 37.46 -26.22
N LEU A 451 15.51 37.22 -27.00
CA LEU A 451 15.41 36.43 -28.23
C LEU A 451 14.88 35.02 -28.00
N GLU A 452 15.31 34.33 -26.93
CA GLU A 452 14.83 32.98 -26.63
C GLU A 452 13.40 33.00 -26.03
N LEU A 453 13.07 33.99 -25.19
CA LEU A 453 11.73 34.14 -24.60
C LEU A 453 10.66 34.41 -25.68
N PHE A 454 10.96 35.30 -26.63
CA PHE A 454 10.04 35.72 -27.69
C PHE A 454 10.21 34.92 -28.99
N LYS A 455 11.01 33.85 -28.97
CA LYS A 455 11.38 33.05 -30.15
C LYS A 455 10.22 32.69 -31.08
N PRO A 456 9.05 32.21 -30.62
CA PRO A 456 7.93 31.91 -31.52
C PRO A 456 7.38 33.15 -32.23
N PHE A 457 7.32 34.30 -31.56
CA PHE A 457 6.83 35.56 -32.11
C PHE A 457 7.80 36.09 -33.16
N VAL A 458 9.10 36.06 -32.86
CA VAL A 458 10.17 36.47 -33.79
C VAL A 458 10.15 35.60 -35.05
N MET A 459 10.01 34.28 -34.87
CA MET A 459 9.92 33.35 -35.99
C MET A 459 8.69 33.61 -36.88
N LYS A 460 7.54 33.96 -36.30
CA LYS A 460 6.34 34.32 -37.05
C LYS A 460 6.58 35.61 -37.84
N ARG A 461 7.05 36.66 -37.18
CA ARG A 461 7.23 37.99 -37.79
C ARG A 461 8.29 37.98 -38.91
N LEU A 462 9.36 37.21 -38.77
CA LEU A 462 10.36 37.01 -39.83
C LEU A 462 9.78 36.39 -41.11
N VAL A 463 8.76 35.53 -40.99
CA VAL A 463 8.07 34.96 -42.15
C VAL A 463 7.10 35.97 -42.74
N ASP A 464 6.36 36.70 -41.90
CA ASP A 464 5.39 37.72 -42.33
C ASP A 464 6.07 38.86 -43.11
N LEU A 465 7.27 39.27 -42.70
CA LEU A 465 8.07 40.30 -43.38
C LEU A 465 8.86 39.77 -44.60
N GLY A 466 8.76 38.48 -44.91
CA GLY A 466 9.46 37.86 -46.05
C GLY A 466 10.97 37.66 -45.84
N HIS A 467 11.52 37.93 -44.65
CA HIS A 467 12.93 37.66 -44.33
C HIS A 467 13.24 36.15 -44.30
N ALA A 468 12.24 35.31 -44.03
CA ALA A 468 12.35 33.86 -44.03
C ALA A 468 11.26 33.21 -44.90
N GLN A 469 11.66 32.29 -45.79
CA GLN A 469 10.71 31.57 -46.67
C GLN A 469 9.74 30.65 -45.92
N ASN A 470 10.13 30.10 -44.77
CA ASN A 470 9.30 29.22 -43.95
C ASN A 470 9.73 29.22 -42.48
N ILE A 471 8.88 28.68 -41.61
CA ILE A 471 9.12 28.65 -40.15
C ILE A 471 10.40 27.90 -39.76
N LYS A 472 10.81 26.87 -40.52
CA LYS A 472 12.05 26.12 -40.28
C LYS A 472 13.29 26.95 -40.62
N SER A 473 13.20 27.77 -41.65
CA SER A 473 14.25 28.72 -42.04
C SER A 473 14.35 29.83 -40.99
N ALA A 474 13.21 30.40 -40.58
CA ALA A 474 13.13 31.39 -39.52
C ALA A 474 13.75 30.88 -38.21
N LYS A 475 13.44 29.64 -37.81
CA LYS A 475 14.07 29.00 -36.64
C LYS A 475 15.60 28.97 -36.74
N ARG A 476 16.14 28.56 -37.90
CA ARG A 476 17.58 28.55 -38.16
C ARG A 476 18.20 29.96 -38.16
N MET A 477 17.48 30.97 -38.63
CA MET A 477 17.93 32.36 -38.60
C MET A 477 18.03 32.89 -37.16
N VAL A 478 17.04 32.57 -36.32
CA VAL A 478 17.02 32.91 -34.89
C VAL A 478 18.13 32.18 -34.13
N GLU A 479 18.31 30.88 -34.34
CA GLU A 479 19.39 30.10 -33.69
C GLU A 479 20.80 30.58 -34.08
N ARG A 480 20.95 31.19 -35.25
CA ARG A 480 22.22 31.78 -35.72
C ARG A 480 22.35 33.27 -35.39
N SER A 481 21.37 33.87 -34.71
CA SER A 481 21.37 35.30 -34.34
C SER A 481 21.68 36.24 -35.51
N ARG A 482 21.04 36.01 -36.67
CA ARG A 482 21.26 36.88 -37.84
C ARG A 482 20.84 38.34 -37.57
N PRO A 483 21.44 39.34 -38.23
CA PRO A 483 21.17 40.76 -37.94
C PRO A 483 19.69 41.16 -38.02
N GLN A 484 18.96 40.65 -39.00
CA GLN A 484 17.54 40.97 -39.23
C GLN A 484 16.62 40.57 -38.06
N VAL A 485 17.11 39.70 -37.17
CA VAL A 485 16.35 39.20 -36.02
C VAL A 485 16.22 40.27 -34.95
N TRP A 486 17.18 41.20 -34.85
CA TRP A 486 17.19 42.23 -33.80
C TRP A 486 16.15 43.32 -34.04
N ASP A 487 16.00 43.78 -35.28
CA ASP A 487 15.00 44.79 -35.66
C ASP A 487 13.58 44.24 -35.41
N VAL A 488 13.35 42.98 -35.77
CA VAL A 488 12.09 42.27 -35.53
C VAL A 488 11.83 42.04 -34.04
N LEU A 489 12.87 41.78 -33.26
CA LEU A 489 12.75 41.58 -31.81
C LEU A 489 12.33 42.86 -31.11
N GLU A 490 12.87 44.01 -31.52
CA GLU A 490 12.52 45.33 -30.96
C GLU A 490 11.05 45.68 -31.22
N GLU A 491 10.55 45.41 -32.43
CA GLU A 491 9.13 45.58 -32.77
C GLU A 491 8.20 44.73 -31.89
N ILE A 492 8.56 43.47 -31.61
CA ILE A 492 7.71 42.53 -30.86
C ILE A 492 7.66 42.84 -29.37
N ILE A 493 8.73 43.42 -28.83
CA ILE A 493 8.88 43.69 -27.41
C ILE A 493 8.09 44.92 -26.97
N HIS A 494 7.86 45.86 -27.89
CA HIS A 494 7.10 47.07 -27.62
C HIS A 494 5.71 46.75 -27.06
N GLU A 495 5.33 47.38 -25.94
CA GLU A 495 4.05 47.16 -25.24
C GLU A 495 3.75 45.70 -24.81
N HIS A 496 4.74 44.81 -24.81
CA HIS A 496 4.58 43.42 -24.36
C HIS A 496 5.21 43.22 -22.98
N PRO A 497 4.42 43.27 -21.88
CA PRO A 497 4.96 43.22 -20.53
C PRO A 497 5.56 41.84 -20.22
N VAL A 498 6.64 41.85 -19.43
CA VAL A 498 7.25 40.66 -18.83
C VAL A 498 7.10 40.70 -17.31
N LEU A 499 7.04 39.52 -16.69
CA LEU A 499 6.99 39.40 -15.23
C LEU A 499 8.39 39.16 -14.67
N LEU A 500 8.82 40.03 -13.75
CA LEU A 500 10.03 39.81 -12.95
C LEU A 500 9.66 39.27 -11.59
N ASN A 501 10.43 38.27 -11.11
CA ASN A 501 10.24 37.64 -9.81
C ASN A 501 11.60 37.45 -9.11
N ARG A 502 11.67 37.78 -7.81
CA ARG A 502 12.82 37.49 -6.95
C ARG A 502 12.40 36.58 -5.79
N ALA A 503 12.98 35.38 -5.73
CA ALA A 503 12.73 34.47 -4.62
C ALA A 503 13.55 34.88 -3.37
N PRO A 504 13.00 34.73 -2.15
CA PRO A 504 11.66 34.23 -1.83
C PRO A 504 10.55 35.27 -2.06
N THR A 505 9.44 34.85 -2.69
CA THR A 505 8.26 35.70 -2.91
C THR A 505 7.41 35.75 -1.64
N LEU A 506 7.63 36.78 -0.79
CA LEU A 506 6.95 36.90 0.52
C LEU A 506 5.53 37.47 0.41
N HIS A 507 5.31 38.36 -0.56
CA HIS A 507 4.02 39.01 -0.82
C HIS A 507 3.84 39.26 -2.31
N ARG A 508 2.65 39.71 -2.72
CA ARG A 508 2.30 39.93 -4.13
C ARG A 508 3.30 40.79 -4.91
N LEU A 509 3.94 41.78 -4.28
CA LEU A 509 4.89 42.68 -4.93
C LEU A 509 6.24 42.03 -5.28
N GLY A 510 6.49 40.79 -4.85
CA GLY A 510 7.68 40.05 -5.28
C GLY A 510 7.60 39.60 -6.74
N ILE A 511 6.42 39.72 -7.37
CA ILE A 511 6.21 39.55 -8.80
C ILE A 511 5.59 40.84 -9.35
N GLN A 512 6.27 41.49 -10.29
CA GLN A 512 5.79 42.73 -10.90
C GLN A 512 5.96 42.66 -12.42
N ALA A 513 5.05 43.33 -13.13
CA ALA A 513 5.08 43.45 -14.58
C ALA A 513 5.87 44.69 -15.00
N PHE A 514 6.72 44.54 -16.01
CA PHE A 514 7.50 45.62 -16.58
C PHE A 514 7.51 45.52 -18.10
N GLU A 515 7.59 46.67 -18.75
CA GLU A 515 7.89 46.78 -20.17
C GLU A 515 9.39 46.49 -20.40
N PRO A 516 9.76 45.55 -21.28
CA PRO A 516 11.16 45.24 -21.53
C PRO A 516 11.79 46.26 -22.47
N ILE A 517 12.95 46.78 -22.10
CA ILE A 517 13.85 47.52 -23.00
C ILE A 517 15.05 46.63 -23.29
N LEU A 518 15.38 46.46 -24.56
CA LEU A 518 16.54 45.68 -24.97
C LEU A 518 17.83 46.36 -24.51
N VAL A 519 18.63 45.64 -23.73
CA VAL A 519 19.94 46.11 -23.25
C VAL A 519 21.06 45.19 -23.71
N GLU A 520 22.24 45.77 -23.90
CA GLU A 520 23.47 45.02 -24.13
C GLU A 520 23.96 44.35 -22.84
N GLY A 521 24.68 43.24 -23.00
CA GLY A 521 25.21 42.44 -21.89
C GLY A 521 24.29 41.29 -21.48
N LYS A 522 24.49 40.77 -20.26
CA LYS A 522 23.82 39.56 -19.75
C LYS A 522 22.96 39.79 -18.50
N ALA A 523 23.05 40.95 -17.87
CA ALA A 523 22.34 41.25 -16.63
C ALA A 523 20.99 41.94 -16.90
N ILE A 524 19.99 41.63 -16.08
CA ILE A 524 18.68 42.29 -16.09
C ILE A 524 18.83 43.62 -15.36
N GLN A 525 18.40 44.72 -15.95
CA GLN A 525 18.37 46.01 -15.26
C GLN A 525 17.02 46.20 -14.58
N ILE A 526 17.04 46.52 -13.29
CA ILE A 526 15.83 46.74 -12.49
C ILE A 526 15.75 48.18 -11.99
N HIS A 527 14.54 48.72 -11.89
CA HIS A 527 14.31 50.05 -11.36
C HIS A 527 14.66 50.11 -9.84
N PRO A 528 15.43 51.08 -9.35
CA PRO A 528 15.86 51.13 -7.95
C PRO A 528 14.72 51.17 -6.92
N LEU A 529 13.60 51.83 -7.26
CA LEU A 529 12.45 51.96 -6.33
C LEU A 529 11.72 50.64 -6.06
N VAL A 530 11.83 49.64 -6.95
CA VAL A 530 11.14 48.35 -6.74
C VAL A 530 11.99 47.36 -5.92
N CYS A 531 13.24 47.70 -5.59
CA CYS A 531 14.15 46.84 -4.84
C CYS A 531 13.75 46.63 -3.37
N VAL A 532 12.91 47.52 -2.81
CA VAL A 532 12.42 47.42 -1.43
C VAL A 532 11.31 46.37 -1.31
N ALA A 533 10.53 46.19 -2.38
CA ALA A 533 9.51 45.16 -2.50
C ALA A 533 10.15 43.78 -2.75
#